data_AF-A0A7C9D606-F1
#
_entry.id   AF-A0A7C9D606-F1
#
_cell.length_a   1.000
_cell.length_b   1.000
_cell.length_c   1.000
_cell.angle_alpha   90.00
_cell.angle_beta   90.00
_cell.angle_gamma   90.00
#
_symmetry.space_group_name_H-M   'P 1'
#
loop_
_entity.id
_entity.type
_entity.pdbx_description
1 polymer ?
#
loop_
_entity_poly.entity_id
_entity_poly.type
_entity_poly.pdbx_seq_one_letter_code
_entity_poly.pdbx_strand_id
1 'polypeptide(L)'
;HPPIGLICVVHGYTGESSWCVQLTAIHFAKHGFVVAAIDHQGHGYSDALDGLVAHIPDINPVVDDCIAFFDAFREKYAPSLPAFLYAESLGGAISLLIVLRQKESGGGRKFDG
;
A
#
# COMPACT_ATOMS: atom_id res chain seq x y z
N HIS A 1 -5.71 -6.07 -22.35
CA HIS A 1 -6.06 -4.64 -22.46
C HIS A 1 -4.98 -3.81 -21.81
N PRO A 2 -4.64 -2.61 -22.31
CA PRO A 2 -3.75 -1.70 -21.59
C PRO A 2 -4.39 -1.34 -20.23
N PRO A 3 -3.58 -1.20 -19.16
CA PRO A 3 -4.12 -0.85 -17.85
C PRO A 3 -4.74 0.56 -17.87
N ILE A 4 -5.79 0.76 -17.09
CA ILE A 4 -6.49 2.06 -16.98
C ILE A 4 -6.06 2.86 -15.75
N GLY A 5 -5.35 2.22 -14.82
CA GLY A 5 -4.83 2.85 -13.61
C GLY A 5 -4.12 1.85 -12.70
N LEU A 6 -3.57 2.38 -11.61
CA LEU A 6 -2.84 1.65 -10.58
C LEU A 6 -3.58 1.76 -9.25
N ILE A 7 -3.59 0.69 -8.46
CA ILE A 7 -4.16 0.68 -7.11
C ILE A 7 -3.11 0.15 -6.14
N CYS A 8 -2.79 0.96 -5.15
CA CYS A 8 -1.89 0.65 -4.05
C CYS A 8 -2.72 0.29 -2.83
N VAL A 9 -2.68 -0.97 -2.41
CA VAL A 9 -3.50 -1.50 -1.32
C VAL A 9 -2.72 -1.51 -0.02
N VAL A 10 -3.31 -0.92 1.02
CA VAL A 10 -2.78 -0.86 2.38
C VAL A 10 -3.74 -1.62 3.31
N HIS A 11 -3.32 -2.78 3.81
CA HIS A 11 -4.18 -3.62 4.64
C HIS A 11 -4.22 -3.16 6.11
N GLY A 12 -5.20 -3.67 6.88
CA GLY A 12 -5.35 -3.38 8.31
C GLY A 12 -4.52 -4.29 9.22
N TYR A 13 -4.49 -3.96 10.53
CA TYR A 13 -3.70 -4.62 11.58
C TYR A 13 -3.91 -6.13 11.69
N THR A 14 -5.14 -6.62 11.50
CA THR A 14 -5.47 -8.06 11.61
C THR A 14 -5.62 -8.74 10.24
N GLY A 15 -5.31 -8.01 9.16
CA GLY A 15 -5.44 -8.49 7.80
C GLY A 15 -4.11 -9.05 7.34
N GLU A 16 -3.88 -10.35 7.54
CA GLU A 16 -3.02 -11.06 6.61
C GLU A 16 -3.53 -10.78 5.18
N SER A 17 -2.65 -10.70 4.17
CA SER A 17 -2.99 -10.60 2.74
C SER A 17 -3.85 -11.77 2.18
N SER A 18 -4.56 -12.52 3.04
CA SER A 18 -4.92 -13.91 2.81
C SER A 18 -6.24 -14.15 2.06
N TRP A 19 -7.18 -13.19 1.99
CA TRP A 19 -8.38 -13.39 1.16
C TRP A 19 -9.12 -12.11 0.71
N CYS A 20 -9.45 -11.19 1.63
CA CYS A 20 -10.24 -9.99 1.29
C CYS A 20 -9.49 -9.09 0.31
N VAL A 21 -8.21 -8.82 0.60
CA VAL A 21 -7.31 -8.07 -0.27
C VAL A 21 -7.14 -8.76 -1.62
N GLN A 22 -7.04 -10.08 -1.66
CA GLN A 22 -6.95 -10.83 -2.92
C GLN A 22 -8.22 -10.72 -3.76
N LEU A 23 -9.40 -10.89 -3.17
CA LEU A 23 -10.67 -10.75 -3.91
C LEU A 23 -10.84 -9.33 -4.46
N THR A 24 -10.52 -8.32 -3.67
CA THR A 24 -10.56 -6.92 -4.10
C THR A 24 -9.53 -6.63 -5.18
N ALA A 25 -8.30 -7.13 -5.06
CA ALA A 25 -7.27 -7.01 -6.09
C ALA A 25 -7.67 -7.71 -7.39
N ILE A 26 -8.24 -8.92 -7.31
CA ILE A 26 -8.77 -9.65 -8.47
C ILE A 26 -9.91 -8.88 -9.11
N HIS A 27 -10.81 -8.30 -8.31
CA HIS A 27 -11.91 -7.49 -8.82
C HIS A 27 -11.38 -6.30 -9.64
N PHE A 28 -10.43 -5.55 -9.11
CA PHE A 28 -9.81 -4.43 -9.80
C PHE A 28 -9.01 -4.85 -11.04
N ALA A 29 -8.25 -5.94 -10.95
CA ALA A 29 -7.52 -6.49 -12.09
C ALA A 29 -8.44 -6.88 -13.25
N LYS A 30 -9.61 -7.47 -12.94
CA LYS A 30 -10.65 -7.77 -13.94
C LYS A 30 -11.21 -6.53 -14.63
N HIS A 31 -11.18 -5.37 -13.97
CA HIS A 31 -11.62 -4.09 -14.52
C HIS A 31 -10.49 -3.27 -15.14
N GLY A 32 -9.29 -3.86 -15.31
CA GLY A 32 -8.18 -3.25 -16.05
C GLY A 32 -7.21 -2.42 -15.19
N PHE A 33 -7.30 -2.50 -13.87
CA PHE A 33 -6.30 -1.89 -12.98
C PHE A 33 -5.12 -2.83 -12.74
N VAL A 34 -3.95 -2.25 -12.49
CA VAL A 34 -2.84 -2.99 -11.89
C VAL A 34 -2.84 -2.74 -10.39
N VAL A 35 -2.77 -3.81 -9.60
CA VAL A 35 -2.86 -3.73 -8.15
C VAL A 35 -1.57 -4.19 -7.51
N ALA A 36 -1.08 -3.45 -6.52
CA ALA A 36 0.01 -3.87 -5.65
C ALA A 36 -0.44 -3.76 -4.19
N ALA A 37 -0.11 -4.77 -3.39
CA ALA A 37 -0.32 -4.78 -1.95
C ALA A 37 1.04 -5.07 -1.28
N ILE A 38 1.26 -4.48 -0.11
CA ILE A 38 2.44 -4.73 0.72
C ILE A 38 1.98 -5.22 2.09
N ASP A 39 2.59 -6.30 2.58
CA ASP A 39 2.39 -6.77 3.96
C ASP A 39 3.22 -5.91 4.92
N HIS A 40 2.58 -5.34 5.96
CA HIS A 40 3.27 -4.53 6.98
C HIS A 40 4.17 -5.41 7.86
N GLN A 41 5.36 -4.89 8.21
CA GLN A 41 6.30 -5.50 9.16
C GLN A 41 5.57 -5.97 10.44
N GLY A 42 5.72 -7.26 10.78
CA GLY A 42 5.10 -7.90 11.95
C GLY A 42 3.88 -8.78 11.66
N HIS A 43 3.43 -8.90 10.39
CA HIS A 43 2.35 -9.80 9.98
C HIS A 43 2.76 -10.60 8.74
N GLY A 44 2.92 -11.92 8.87
CA GLY A 44 3.12 -12.87 7.77
C GLY A 44 4.54 -12.95 7.17
N TYR A 45 5.16 -14.14 7.25
CA TYR A 45 6.42 -14.64 6.62
C TYR A 45 7.69 -13.77 6.59
N SER A 46 7.67 -12.53 7.10
CA SER A 46 8.87 -11.71 7.30
C SER A 46 9.34 -11.87 8.74
N ASP A 47 10.61 -12.22 8.92
CA ASP A 47 11.20 -12.64 10.18
C ASP A 47 10.82 -11.73 11.35
N ALA A 48 10.08 -12.31 12.29
CA ALA A 48 9.81 -11.71 13.58
C ALA A 48 11.13 -11.58 14.34
N LEU A 49 11.73 -10.39 14.33
CA LEU A 49 12.74 -10.03 15.32
C LEU A 49 12.08 -10.13 16.71
N ASP A 50 12.52 -11.13 17.47
CA ASP A 50 12.31 -11.29 18.91
C ASP A 50 10.91 -11.71 19.41
N GLY A 51 10.10 -12.40 18.60
CA GLY A 51 8.93 -13.15 19.09
C GLY A 51 7.79 -12.32 19.69
N LEU A 52 7.82 -11.00 19.52
CA LEU A 52 6.74 -10.08 19.87
C LEU A 52 5.85 -9.86 18.65
N VAL A 53 4.85 -10.74 18.51
CA VAL A 53 3.78 -10.55 17.53
C VAL A 53 3.07 -9.24 17.84
N ALA A 54 3.12 -8.31 16.87
CA ALA A 54 2.30 -7.10 16.83
C ALA A 54 2.65 -5.96 17.82
N HIS A 55 3.94 -5.71 18.08
CA HIS A 55 4.35 -4.42 18.66
C HIS A 55 5.05 -3.57 17.61
N ILE A 56 4.32 -2.61 17.03
CA ILE A 56 4.88 -1.55 16.19
C ILE A 56 5.06 -0.33 17.12
N PRO A 57 6.23 -0.16 17.79
CA PRO A 57 6.44 0.98 18.70
C PRO A 57 6.43 2.33 17.97
N ASP A 58 6.68 2.31 16.66
CA ASP A 58 6.61 3.47 15.79
C ASP A 58 6.03 3.07 14.42
N ILE A 59 4.97 3.76 13.98
CA ILE A 59 4.31 3.56 12.68
C ILE A 59 5.08 4.23 11.54
N ASN A 60 5.98 5.16 11.84
CA ASN A 60 6.72 5.94 10.85
C ASN A 60 7.55 5.08 9.89
N PRO A 61 8.33 4.06 10.34
CA PRO A 61 9.05 3.16 9.44
C PRO A 61 8.13 2.36 8.52
N VAL A 62 6.97 1.93 9.03
CA VAL A 62 5.98 1.20 8.23
C VAL A 62 5.42 2.07 7.11
N VAL A 63 5.17 3.36 7.40
CA VAL A 63 4.73 4.34 6.40
C VAL A 63 5.81 4.58 5.35
N ASP A 64 7.07 4.67 5.75
CA ASP A 64 8.20 4.85 4.82
C ASP A 64 8.38 3.67 3.87
N ASP A 65 8.29 2.44 4.39
CA ASP A 65 8.34 1.22 3.58
C ASP A 65 7.20 1.19 2.55
N CYS A 66 5.98 1.57 2.95
CA CYS A 66 4.85 1.68 2.04
C CYS A 66 5.08 2.72 0.94
N ILE A 67 5.60 3.91 1.28
CA ILE A 67 5.90 4.96 0.30
C ILE A 67 6.94 4.45 -0.71
N ALA A 68 8.05 3.90 -0.23
CA ALA A 68 9.13 3.41 -1.08
C ALA A 68 8.64 2.30 -2.02
N PHE A 69 7.85 1.36 -1.51
CA PHE A 69 7.29 0.27 -2.31
C PHE A 69 6.31 0.78 -3.37
N PHE A 70 5.39 1.68 -3.02
CA PHE A 70 4.41 2.20 -3.97
C PHE A 70 5.04 3.11 -5.02
N ASP A 71 6.04 3.90 -4.67
CA ASP A 71 6.75 4.72 -5.66
C ASP A 71 7.51 3.83 -6.66
N ALA A 72 8.26 2.84 -6.18
CA ALA A 72 8.94 1.87 -7.04
C ALA A 72 7.96 1.05 -7.91
N PHE A 73 6.76 0.75 -7.40
CA PHE A 73 5.72 0.09 -8.17
C PHE A 73 5.19 1.00 -9.29
N ARG A 74 4.92 2.28 -8.98
CA ARG A 74 4.37 3.25 -9.94
C ARG A 74 5.36 3.62 -11.03
N GLU A 75 6.66 3.64 -10.74
CA GLU A 75 7.73 3.89 -11.72
C GLU A 75 7.82 2.83 -12.83
N LYS A 76 7.30 1.61 -12.59
CA LYS A 76 7.24 0.54 -13.60
C LYS A 76 6.20 0.80 -14.70
N TYR A 77 5.35 1.82 -14.53
CA TYR A 77 4.22 2.11 -15.41
C TYR A 77 4.28 3.54 -15.95
N ALA A 78 3.49 3.81 -16.99
CA ALA A 78 3.45 5.13 -17.61
C ALA A 78 3.04 6.21 -16.58
N PRO A 79 3.76 7.35 -16.48
CA PRO A 79 3.43 8.44 -15.57
C PRO A 79 2.04 9.05 -15.78
N SER A 80 1.41 8.83 -16.94
CA SER A 80 0.06 9.27 -17.26
C SER A 80 -1.04 8.39 -16.67
N LEU A 81 -0.73 7.17 -16.21
CA LEU A 81 -1.74 6.26 -15.64
C LEU A 81 -2.08 6.66 -14.21
N PRO A 82 -3.35 6.96 -13.89
CA PRO A 82 -3.73 7.41 -12.55
C PRO A 82 -3.41 6.36 -11.49
N ALA A 83 -3.03 6.79 -10.29
CA ALA A 83 -2.69 5.92 -9.18
C ALA A 83 -3.53 6.23 -7.94
N PHE A 84 -4.17 5.22 -7.36
CA PHE A 84 -5.09 5.36 -6.23
C PHE A 84 -4.61 4.59 -5.00
N LEU A 85 -4.98 5.06 -3.81
CA LEU A 85 -4.81 4.31 -2.55
C LEU A 85 -6.12 3.64 -2.15
N TYR A 86 -6.07 2.33 -1.88
CA TYR A 86 -7.17 1.60 -1.28
C TYR A 86 -6.74 1.07 0.07
N ALA A 87 -7.56 1.28 1.11
CA ALA A 87 -7.16 0.91 2.45
C ALA A 87 -8.34 0.52 3.34
N GLU A 88 -8.06 -0.38 4.29
CA GLU A 88 -9.06 -0.87 5.26
C GLU A 88 -8.55 -0.71 6.69
N SER A 89 -9.44 -0.29 7.61
CA SER A 89 -9.18 -0.19 9.05
C SER A 89 -7.90 0.60 9.36
N LEU A 90 -6.91 0.01 10.05
CA LEU A 90 -5.60 0.63 10.33
C LEU A 90 -4.91 1.11 9.04
N GLY A 91 -5.10 0.41 7.92
CA GLY A 91 -4.56 0.82 6.63
C GLY A 91 -5.06 2.21 6.21
N GLY A 92 -6.26 2.61 6.63
CA GLY A 92 -6.77 3.97 6.39
C GLY A 92 -5.96 5.05 7.10
N ALA A 93 -5.52 4.78 8.34
CA ALA A 93 -4.63 5.68 9.08
C ALA A 93 -3.25 5.76 8.42
N ILE A 94 -2.71 4.61 7.96
CA ILE A 94 -1.45 4.55 7.23
C ILE A 94 -1.54 5.32 5.92
N SER A 95 -2.60 5.12 5.12
CA SER A 95 -2.83 5.87 3.88
C SER A 95 -2.95 7.37 4.10
N LEU A 96 -3.59 7.79 5.21
CA LEU A 96 -3.65 9.21 5.57
C LEU A 96 -2.25 9.76 5.87
N LEU A 97 -1.43 9.02 6.63
CA LEU A 97 -0.05 9.42 6.93
C LEU A 97 0.81 9.48 5.66
N ILE A 98 0.64 8.53 4.73
CA ILE A 98 1.29 8.55 3.40
C ILE A 98 0.97 9.85 2.65
N VAL A 99 -0.32 10.20 2.55
CA VAL A 99 -0.77 11.41 1.84
C VAL A 99 -0.26 12.69 2.52
N LEU A 100 -0.25 12.74 3.85
CA LEU A 100 0.28 13.88 4.61
C LEU A 100 1.79 14.05 4.38
N ARG A 101 2.56 12.97 4.44
CA ARG A 101 4.01 13.02 4.17
C ARG A 101 4.34 13.43 2.74
N GLN A 102 3.59 12.95 1.74
CA GLN A 102 3.76 13.42 0.36
C GLN A 102 3.49 14.93 0.21
N LYS A 103 2.58 15.49 1.02
CA LYS A 103 2.30 16.93 1.01
C LYS A 103 3.43 17.75 1.64
N GLU A 104 4.07 17.22 2.69
CA GLU A 104 5.18 17.89 3.40
C GLU A 104 6.51 17.79 2.64
N SER A 105 6.82 16.63 2.07
CA SER A 105 8.10 16.39 1.38
C SER A 105 8.23 17.09 0.03
N GLY A 106 7.13 17.59 -0.55
CA GLY A 106 7.12 18.37 -1.80
C GLY A 106 7.63 17.63 -3.06
N GLY A 107 8.17 16.43 -2.92
CA GLY A 107 8.73 15.60 -3.98
C GLY A 107 8.02 14.25 -4.02
N GLY A 108 7.58 13.86 -5.21
CA GLY A 108 6.85 12.61 -5.46
C GLY A 108 5.56 12.84 -6.24
N ARG A 109 5.23 11.90 -7.10
CA ARG A 109 3.96 11.91 -7.82
C ARG A 109 2.83 11.69 -6.80
N LYS A 110 1.83 12.57 -6.73
CA LYS A 110 0.69 12.40 -5.81
C LYS A 110 -0.24 11.26 -6.27
N PHE A 111 -0.96 10.67 -5.31
CA PHE A 111 -2.10 9.81 -5.63
C PHE A 111 -3.27 10.66 -6.16
N ASP A 112 -4.01 10.10 -7.10
CA ASP A 112 -5.13 10.72 -7.81
C ASP A 112 -6.47 10.52 -7.07
N GLY A 113 -6.47 9.73 -6.00
CA GLY A 113 -7.61 9.48 -5.11
C GLY A 113 -7.30 8.43 -4.05
#